data_AF-A0A9D6RC04-F1
#
_entry.id   AF-A0A9D6RC04-F1
#
_cell.length_a   1.000
_cell.length_b   1.000
_cell.length_c   1.000
_cell.angle_alpha   90.00
_cell.angle_beta   90.00
_cell.angle_gamma   90.00
#
_symmetry.space_group_name_H-M   'P 1'
#
loop_
_entity.id
_entity.type
_entity.pdbx_description
1 polymer ?
#
loop_
_entity_poly.entity_id
_entity_poly.type
_entity_poly.pdbx_seq_one_letter_code
_entity_poly.pdbx_strand_id
1 'polypeptide(L)' 'MKKQYDFSKAVQGKFYRPSDKLEIPVYIDNEVKEFFMKKSSNKKAGLNKVINSVLRKEMEMIKIIAG' A
#
# COMPACT_ATOMS: atom_id res chain seq x y z
N MET A 1 -11.62 -6.08 -31.44
CA MET A 1 -10.53 -7.03 -31.14
C MET A 1 -9.74 -7.31 -32.41
N LYS A 2 -8.42 -7.55 -32.35
CA LYS A 2 -7.64 -7.92 -33.54
C LYS A 2 -7.90 -9.38 -33.90
N LYS A 3 -7.82 -9.72 -35.20
CA LYS A 3 -7.96 -11.10 -35.69
C LYS A 3 -6.81 -12.01 -35.24
N GLN A 4 -5.62 -11.46 -35.01
CA GLN A 4 -4.42 -12.21 -34.65
C GLN A 4 -3.55 -11.37 -33.69
N TYR A 5 -2.86 -12.06 -32.78
CA TYR A 5 -1.91 -11.49 -31.82
C TYR A 5 -0.62 -12.31 -31.83
N ASP A 6 0.53 -11.63 -31.85
CA ASP A 6 1.84 -12.25 -31.75
C ASP A 6 2.22 -12.47 -30.28
N PHE A 7 2.41 -13.73 -29.90
CA PHE A 7 2.80 -14.15 -28.55
C PHE A 7 4.23 -14.70 -28.49
N SER A 8 5.06 -14.52 -29.52
CA SER A 8 6.45 -15.01 -29.58
C SER A 8 7.34 -14.57 -28.40
N LYS A 9 7.01 -13.44 -27.76
CA LYS A 9 7.67 -12.91 -26.56
C LYS A 9 6.80 -12.96 -25.29
N ALA A 10 5.71 -13.72 -25.33
CA ALA A 10 4.80 -13.82 -24.20
C ALA A 10 5.44 -14.64 -23.06
N VAL A 11 5.13 -14.24 -21.83
CA VAL A 11 5.58 -14.93 -20.61
C VAL A 11 4.34 -15.44 -19.89
N GLN A 12 4.22 -16.76 -19.76
CA GLN A 12 3.15 -17.38 -19.00
C GLN A 12 3.24 -16.96 -17.53
N GLY A 13 2.12 -16.57 -16.94
CA GLY A 13 2.07 -16.22 -15.52
C GLY A 13 2.77 -14.92 -15.12
N LYS A 14 3.15 -14.04 -16.07
CA LYS A 14 3.84 -12.76 -15.76
C LYS A 14 3.17 -11.91 -14.67
N PHE A 15 1.84 -11.97 -14.59
CA PHE A 15 1.04 -11.24 -13.59
C PHE A 15 0.36 -12.16 -12.57
N TYR A 16 0.60 -13.47 -12.64
CA TYR A 16 0.06 -14.41 -11.67
C TYR A 16 0.70 -14.15 -10.30
N ARG A 17 -0.15 -13.99 -9.29
CA ARG A 17 0.26 -13.91 -7.90
C ARG A 17 -0.44 -15.04 -7.14
N PRO A 18 0.32 -15.91 -6.46
CA PRO A 18 -0.26 -16.85 -5.51
C PRO A 18 -1.16 -16.15 -4.50
N SER A 19 -2.28 -16.77 -4.13
CA SER A 19 -3.28 -16.18 -3.24
C SER A 19 -2.74 -15.85 -1.85
N ASP A 20 -1.80 -16.65 -1.35
CA ASP A 20 -1.06 -16.46 -0.10
C ASP A 20 -0.11 -15.24 -0.12
N LYS A 21 0.19 -14.73 -1.32
CA LYS A 21 1.00 -13.51 -1.52
C LYS A 21 0.17 -12.28 -1.84
N LEU A 22 -1.16 -12.39 -1.83
CA LEU A 22 -2.04 -11.24 -2.00
C LEU A 22 -2.14 -10.47 -0.69
N GLU A 23 -1.61 -9.24 -0.69
CA GLU A 23 -1.80 -8.31 0.41
C GLU A 23 -3.24 -7.77 0.36
N ILE A 24 -4.01 -8.01 1.43
CA ILE A 24 -5.35 -7.45 1.56
C ILE A 24 -5.21 -5.99 1.99
N PRO A 25 -5.72 -5.02 1.22
CA PRO A 25 -5.64 -3.63 1.61
C PRO A 25 -6.55 -3.37 2.81
N VAL A 26 -6.03 -2.64 3.80
CA VAL A 26 -6.84 -2.08 4.88
C VAL A 26 -7.30 -0.69 4.44
N TYR A 27 -8.60 -0.54 4.26
CA TYR A 27 -9.20 0.76 3.99
C TYR A 27 -9.24 1.59 5.26
N ILE A 28 -8.82 2.84 5.17
CA ILE A 28 -8.94 3.83 6.24
C ILE A 28 -10.08 4.79 5.93
N ASP A 29 -10.70 5.35 6.96
CA ASP A 29 -11.78 6.30 6.81
C ASP A 29 -11.35 7.55 6.03
N ASN A 30 -12.30 8.13 5.31
CA ASN A 30 -12.05 9.27 4.43
C ASN A 30 -11.44 10.46 5.18
N GLU A 31 -11.93 10.74 6.39
CA GLU A 31 -11.41 11.81 7.25
C GLU A 31 -9.92 11.60 7.56
N VAL A 32 -9.55 10.39 7.97
CA VAL A 32 -8.16 10.01 8.30
C VAL A 32 -7.27 10.15 7.07
N LYS A 33 -7.75 9.68 5.91
CA LYS A 33 -7.03 9.80 4.63
C LYS A 33 -6.78 11.26 4.27
N GLU A 34 -7.80 12.12 4.37
CA GLU A 34 -7.67 13.55 4.07
C GLU A 34 -6.69 14.26 5.00
N PHE A 35 -6.75 13.94 6.29
CA PHE A 35 -5.82 14.48 7.28
C PHE A 35 -4.36 14.19 6.90
N PHE A 36 -4.04 12.92 6.63
CA PHE A 36 -2.68 12.54 6.28
C PHE A 36 -2.25 13.02 4.90
N MET A 37 -3.17 13.09 3.92
CA MET A 37 -2.91 13.69 2.62
C MET A 37 -2.45 15.14 2.76
N LYS A 38 -3.21 15.97 3.49
CA LYS A 38 -2.85 17.38 3.73
C LYS A 38 -1.48 17.52 4.42
N LYS A 39 -1.17 16.68 5.41
CA LYS A 39 0.12 16.69 6.12
C LYS A 39 1.29 16.22 5.26
N SER A 40 1.06 15.29 4.34
CA SER A 40 2.09 14.74 3.43
C SER A 40 2.55 15.76 2.39
N SER A 41 1.60 16.52 1.82
CA SER A 41 1.87 17.58 0.85
C SER A 41 2.80 18.66 1.40
N ASN A 42 2.62 19.02 2.67
CA ASN A 42 3.39 20.08 3.32
C ASN A 42 4.86 19.70 3.59
N LYS A 43 5.20 18.41 3.58
CA LYS A 43 6.55 17.92 3.94
C LYS A 43 7.32 17.30 2.77
N LYS A 44 6.80 17.35 1.54
CA LYS A 44 7.30 16.60 0.36
C LYS A 44 7.53 15.10 0.65
N ALA A 45 6.86 14.57 1.67
CA ALA A 45 6.97 13.18 2.07
C ALA A 45 5.75 12.46 1.51
N GLY A 46 5.95 11.36 0.77
CA GLY A 46 4.83 10.60 0.21
C GLY A 46 3.88 10.09 1.31
N LEU A 47 2.57 10.08 1.02
CA LEU A 47 1.51 9.66 1.94
C LEU A 47 1.84 8.35 2.67
N ASN A 48 2.27 7.32 1.93
CA ASN A 48 2.63 6.03 2.48
C ASN A 48 3.75 6.13 3.53
N LYS A 49 4.75 6.99 3.31
CA LYS A 49 5.85 7.19 4.26
C LYS A 49 5.35 7.84 5.55
N VAL A 50 4.44 8.80 5.44
CA VAL A 50 3.84 9.48 6.58
C VAL A 50 2.99 8.51 7.42
N ILE A 51 2.08 7.78 6.78
CA ILE A 51 1.20 6.81 7.46
C ILE A 51 2.04 5.74 8.17
N ASN A 52 3.00 5.13 7.48
CA ASN A 52 3.87 4.11 8.09
C ASN A 52 4.71 4.64 9.25
N SER A 53 5.15 5.90 9.21
CA SER A 53 5.89 6.51 10.32
C SER A 53 5.02 6.65 11.57
N VAL A 54 3.76 7.05 11.40
CA VAL A 54 2.80 7.17 12.51
C VAL A 54 2.46 5.79 13.08
N LEU A 55 2.14 4.81 12.23
CA LEU A 55 1.81 3.46 12.69
C LEU A 55 2.96 2.80 13.45
N ARG A 56 4.21 2.99 13.02
CA ARG A 56 5.38 2.45 13.74
C ARG A 56 5.54 3.05 15.14
N LYS A 57 5.31 4.36 15.29
CA LYS A 57 5.33 5.00 16.60
C LYS A 57 4.22 4.48 17.51
N GLU A 58 3.03 4.26 16.97
CA GLU A 58 1.93 3.65 17.71
C GLU A 58 2.28 2.24 18.20
N MET A 59 2.90 1.42 17.33
CA MET A 59 3.39 0.10 17.72
C MET A 59 4.42 0.14 18.86
N GLU A 60 5.31 1.13 18.86
CA GLU A 60 6.28 1.33 19.95
C GLU A 60 5.56 1.67 21.27
N MET A 61 4.59 2.57 21.24
CA MET A 61 3.80 2.93 22.44
C MET A 61 3.00 1.75 22.97
N ILE A 62 2.33 0.99 22.09
CA ILE A 62 1.56 -0.19 22.49
C ILE A 62 2.46 -1.23 23.15
N LYS A 63 3.67 -1.47 22.63
CA LYS A 63 4.63 -2.42 23.23
C LYS A 63 5.08 -2.00 24.63
N ILE A 64 5.21 -0.70 24.89
CA ILE A 64 5.59 -0.18 26.21
C ILE A 64 4.45 -0.34 27.21
N ILE A 65 3.19 -0.19 26.77
CA ILE A 65 2.02 -0.27 27.66
C ILE A 65 1.62 -1.74 27.92
N ALA A 66 1.81 -2.62 26.95
CA ALA A 66 1.41 -4.03 27.02
C ALA A 66 2.51 -4.96 27.58
N GLY A 67 3.73 -4.45 27.82
CA GLY A 67 4.85 -5.18 28.42
C GLY A 67 5.06 -4.79 29.86
#